data_AF-A0A1E1MPG8-F1
#
_entry.id   AF-A0A1E1MPG8-F1
#
_cell.length_a   1.000
_cell.length_b   1.000
_cell.length_c   1.000
_cell.angle_alpha   90.00
_cell.angle_beta   90.00
_cell.angle_gamma   90.00
#
_symmetry.space_group_name_H-M   'P 1'
#
loop_
_entity.id
_entity.type
_entity.pdbx_description
1 polymer ?
#
loop_
_entity_poly.entity_id
_entity_poly.type
_entity_poly.pdbx_seq_one_letter_code
_entity_poly.pdbx_strand_id
1 'polypeptide(L)'
;MDTFYLFPTLPSELRIKIWRHTFPSPRIIPIRFNRFSQQYVSDNAPPSSLHVCSQSRSIFLETYTNLILSPRYTSTVFIDFTQDTIFFDSLDCSPDGDLSFDLAMSPHADRVLHVAIDAQLWEVLRVFKYDSLSEVRLMRNLKSVALVMRKDYDRGLLRRDDGSGEAYGDGERGVGVGSLFVDVEEGNTVGSEIRHVHWYVESLRWEMNHKQEDYWAGGNPLIQMWLL
;
A
#
# COMPACT_ATOMS: atom_id res chain seq x y z
N MET A 1 -23.87 -32.79 -2.53
CA MET A 1 -23.58 -31.66 -1.63
C MET A 1 -23.96 -32.13 -0.25
N ASP A 2 -22.95 -32.41 0.57
CA ASP A 2 -23.17 -32.97 1.91
C ASP A 2 -23.32 -31.82 2.91
N THR A 3 -24.51 -31.68 3.48
CA THR A 3 -24.82 -30.62 4.44
C THR A 3 -24.37 -31.06 5.84
N PHE A 4 -23.52 -30.26 6.50
CA PHE A 4 -23.02 -30.55 7.85
C PHE A 4 -23.94 -29.98 8.93
N TYR A 5 -24.83 -30.80 9.48
CA TYR A 5 -25.85 -30.39 10.47
C TYR A 5 -25.36 -30.34 11.93
N LEU A 6 -24.14 -30.78 12.23
CA LEU A 6 -23.61 -30.80 13.60
C LEU A 6 -23.01 -29.46 14.05
N PHE A 7 -22.67 -28.56 13.12
CA PHE A 7 -22.13 -27.25 13.49
C PHE A 7 -23.13 -26.41 14.30
N PRO A 8 -24.41 -26.28 13.87
CA PRO A 8 -25.41 -25.52 14.63
C PRO A 8 -25.72 -26.09 16.03
N THR A 9 -25.46 -27.38 16.27
CA THR A 9 -25.71 -28.02 17.59
C THR A 9 -24.63 -27.68 18.63
N LEU A 10 -23.53 -27.08 18.21
CA LEU A 10 -22.50 -26.60 19.13
C LEU A 10 -23.00 -25.40 19.95
N PRO A 11 -22.63 -25.32 21.24
CA PRO A 11 -22.78 -24.10 22.03
C PRO A 11 -22.29 -22.85 21.28
N SER A 12 -22.99 -21.72 21.47
CA SER A 12 -22.69 -20.47 20.77
C SER A 12 -21.24 -20.03 20.94
N GLU A 13 -20.68 -20.19 22.13
CA GLU A 13 -19.28 -19.86 22.45
C GLU A 13 -18.28 -20.65 21.59
N LEU A 14 -18.52 -21.94 21.38
CA LEU A 14 -17.67 -22.77 20.54
C LEU A 14 -17.78 -22.37 19.07
N ARG A 15 -19.00 -22.08 18.59
CA ARG A 15 -19.20 -21.57 17.22
C ARG A 15 -18.46 -20.25 17.01
N ILE A 16 -18.55 -19.32 17.96
CA ILE A 16 -17.82 -18.04 17.90
C ILE A 16 -16.31 -18.27 17.87
N LYS A 17 -15.78 -19.14 18.74
CA LYS A 17 -14.34 -19.49 18.75
C LYS A 17 -13.89 -20.07 17.41
N ILE A 18 -14.68 -20.98 16.83
CA ILE A 18 -14.38 -21.57 15.51
C ILE A 18 -14.37 -20.48 14.43
N TRP A 19 -15.38 -19.61 14.39
CA TRP A 19 -15.42 -18.52 13.41
C TRP A 19 -14.26 -17.52 13.58
N ARG A 20 -13.88 -17.19 14.80
CA ARG A 20 -12.69 -16.35 15.03
C ARG A 20 -11.39 -17.02 14.57
N HIS A 21 -11.31 -18.35 14.64
CA HIS A 21 -10.17 -19.10 14.09
C HIS A 21 -10.14 -19.10 12.55
N THR A 22 -11.24 -18.75 11.87
CA THR A 22 -11.23 -18.61 10.40
C THR A 22 -10.83 -17.20 9.94
N PHE A 23 -10.53 -16.28 10.86
CA PHE A 23 -10.08 -14.94 10.50
C PHE A 23 -8.70 -15.00 9.85
N PRO A 24 -8.40 -14.08 8.91
CA PRO A 24 -7.08 -14.04 8.31
C PRO A 24 -6.02 -13.71 9.39
N SER A 25 -4.83 -14.25 9.21
CA SER A 25 -3.63 -13.81 9.94
C SER A 25 -3.32 -12.34 9.58
N PRO A 26 -2.54 -11.61 10.40
CA PRO A 26 -2.11 -10.25 10.07
C PRO A 26 -1.57 -10.18 8.65
N ARG A 27 -2.12 -9.27 7.84
CA ARG A 27 -1.86 -9.20 6.40
C ARG A 27 -1.56 -7.79 5.93
N ILE A 28 -0.84 -7.72 4.82
CA ILE A 28 -0.56 -6.48 4.09
C ILE A 28 -1.68 -6.32 3.05
N ILE A 29 -2.39 -5.19 3.10
CA ILE A 29 -3.56 -4.95 2.24
C ILE A 29 -3.23 -3.82 1.26
N PRO A 30 -2.93 -4.12 -0.01
CA PRO A 30 -2.73 -3.09 -1.03
C PRO A 30 -4.06 -2.38 -1.27
N ILE A 31 -4.05 -1.04 -1.19
CA ILE A 31 -5.22 -0.22 -1.46
C ILE A 31 -5.06 0.49 -2.79
N ARG A 32 -6.01 0.28 -3.69
CA ARG A 32 -6.08 0.95 -4.98
C ARG A 32 -7.48 1.50 -5.22
N PHE A 33 -7.56 2.59 -5.96
CA PHE A 33 -8.78 3.23 -6.39
C PHE A 33 -9.11 2.76 -7.80
N ASN A 34 -10.23 2.06 -7.94
CA ASN A 34 -10.72 1.67 -9.25
C ASN A 34 -11.55 2.83 -9.83
N ARG A 35 -10.98 3.52 -10.83
CA ARG A 35 -11.61 4.66 -11.51
C ARG A 35 -12.89 4.31 -12.26
N PHE A 36 -13.04 3.08 -12.74
CA PHE A 36 -14.26 2.67 -13.45
C PHE A 36 -15.44 2.50 -12.48
N SER A 37 -15.20 1.86 -11.33
CA SER A 37 -16.24 1.64 -10.32
C SER A 37 -16.31 2.73 -9.25
N GLN A 38 -15.43 3.73 -9.29
CA GLN A 38 -15.33 4.83 -8.32
C GLN A 38 -15.26 4.36 -6.86
N GLN A 39 -14.46 3.31 -6.61
CA GLN A 39 -14.38 2.68 -5.29
C GLN A 39 -12.96 2.22 -4.96
N TYR A 40 -12.63 2.19 -3.67
CA TYR A 40 -11.42 1.56 -3.17
C TYR A 40 -11.55 0.02 -3.16
N VAL A 41 -10.53 -0.63 -3.69
CA VAL A 41 -10.42 -2.08 -3.85
C VAL A 41 -9.05 -2.56 -3.37
N SER A 42 -8.94 -3.87 -3.15
CA SER A 42 -7.69 -4.55 -2.87
C SER A 42 -7.63 -5.83 -3.69
N ASP A 43 -6.43 -6.22 -4.13
CA ASP A 43 -6.20 -7.48 -4.83
C ASP A 43 -6.28 -8.69 -3.86
N ASN A 44 -6.30 -8.45 -2.55
CA ASN A 44 -6.40 -9.50 -1.56
C ASN A 44 -7.76 -10.21 -1.67
N ALA A 45 -7.72 -11.55 -1.67
CA ALA A 45 -8.94 -12.35 -1.68
C ALA A 45 -9.86 -11.95 -0.50
N PRO A 46 -11.17 -11.76 -0.75
CA PRO A 46 -12.14 -11.51 0.30
C PRO A 46 -12.09 -12.63 1.35
N PRO A 47 -12.06 -12.31 2.66
CA PRO A 47 -12.07 -13.32 3.71
C PRO A 47 -13.25 -14.28 3.56
N SER A 48 -13.00 -15.58 3.69
CA SER A 48 -14.04 -16.62 3.61
C SER A 48 -15.18 -16.36 4.60
N SER A 49 -14.87 -15.83 5.79
CA SER A 49 -15.84 -15.48 6.83
C SER A 49 -16.94 -14.52 6.37
N LEU A 50 -16.71 -13.72 5.32
CA LEU A 50 -17.75 -12.85 4.75
C LEU A 50 -18.79 -13.61 3.93
N HIS A 51 -18.49 -14.81 3.46
CA HIS A 51 -19.32 -15.53 2.47
C HIS A 51 -19.86 -16.88 2.95
N VAL A 52 -19.34 -17.45 4.06
CA VAL A 52 -19.77 -18.76 4.54
C VAL A 52 -21.22 -18.77 5.01
N CYS A 53 -21.60 -17.91 5.96
CA CYS A 53 -22.96 -17.81 6.47
C CYS A 53 -23.19 -16.47 7.20
N SER A 54 -24.45 -16.16 7.54
CA SER A 54 -24.80 -14.92 8.26
C SER A 54 -24.10 -14.80 9.61
N GLN A 55 -24.01 -15.90 10.38
CA GLN A 55 -23.34 -15.91 11.68
C GLN A 55 -21.85 -15.56 11.55
N SER A 56 -21.15 -16.18 10.59
CA SER A 56 -19.73 -15.93 10.34
C SER A 56 -19.50 -14.46 9.94
N ARG A 57 -20.35 -13.93 9.06
CA ARG A 57 -20.30 -12.52 8.62
C ARG A 57 -20.50 -11.55 9.79
N SER A 58 -21.50 -11.76 10.64
CA SER A 58 -21.74 -10.90 11.81
C SER A 58 -20.52 -10.85 12.73
N ILE A 59 -19.94 -12.01 13.06
CA ILE A 59 -18.76 -12.10 13.92
C ILE A 59 -17.54 -11.43 13.27
N PHE A 60 -17.38 -11.57 11.95
CA PHE A 60 -16.32 -10.89 11.21
C PHE A 60 -16.45 -9.36 11.26
N LEU A 61 -17.66 -8.83 11.05
CA LEU A 61 -17.92 -7.38 11.03
C LEU A 61 -17.83 -6.73 12.42
N GLU A 62 -17.83 -7.49 13.51
CA GLU A 62 -17.51 -6.98 14.86
C GLU A 62 -16.02 -6.61 14.99
N THR A 63 -15.15 -7.26 14.22
CA THR A 63 -13.69 -7.10 14.31
C THR A 63 -13.14 -6.27 13.15
N TYR A 64 -13.57 -6.57 11.93
CA TYR A 64 -13.09 -5.93 10.71
C TYR A 64 -14.02 -4.79 10.29
N THR A 65 -13.43 -3.64 10.02
CA THR A 65 -14.15 -2.45 9.55
C THR A 65 -13.94 -2.27 8.04
N ASN A 66 -14.98 -1.84 7.32
CA ASN A 66 -14.82 -1.42 5.93
C ASN A 66 -14.05 -0.08 5.88
N LEU A 67 -12.89 -0.06 5.23
CA LEU A 67 -11.98 1.07 5.22
C LEU A 67 -12.49 2.21 4.34
N ILE A 68 -12.83 3.35 4.92
CA ILE A 68 -13.13 4.59 4.19
C ILE A 68 -11.88 5.47 4.17
N LEU A 69 -11.14 5.48 3.05
CA LEU A 69 -10.01 6.40 2.87
C LEU A 69 -10.48 7.82 2.58
N SER A 70 -11.52 8.01 1.77
CA SER A 70 -12.06 9.32 1.44
C SER A 70 -13.58 9.25 1.51
N PRO A 71 -14.28 10.14 2.22
CA PRO A 71 -15.74 10.14 2.31
C PRO A 71 -16.47 10.25 0.97
N ARG A 72 -15.75 10.68 -0.08
CA ARG A 72 -16.28 10.83 -1.45
C ARG A 72 -16.52 9.50 -2.15
N TYR A 73 -15.83 8.44 -1.73
CA TYR A 73 -15.81 7.17 -2.45
C TYR A 73 -16.13 6.00 -1.53
N THR A 74 -16.75 4.99 -2.10
CA THR A 74 -17.03 3.74 -1.39
C THR A 74 -15.79 2.85 -1.36
N SER A 75 -15.83 1.83 -0.50
CA SER A 75 -14.75 0.86 -0.36
C SER A 75 -15.29 -0.54 -0.22
N THR A 76 -14.56 -1.49 -0.77
CA THR A 76 -14.83 -2.93 -0.62
C THR A 76 -13.82 -3.60 0.30
N VAL A 77 -12.88 -2.83 0.86
CA VAL A 77 -11.76 -3.34 1.64
C VAL A 77 -12.12 -3.40 3.11
N PHE A 78 -11.97 -4.59 3.71
CA PHE A 78 -12.16 -4.81 5.14
C PHE A 78 -10.81 -4.97 5.84
N ILE A 79 -10.62 -4.20 6.92
CA ILE A 79 -9.37 -4.12 7.66
C ILE A 79 -9.60 -4.28 9.17
N ASP A 80 -8.71 -5.02 9.82
CA ASP A 80 -8.50 -4.95 11.26
C ASP A 80 -7.33 -3.99 11.53
N PHE A 81 -7.64 -2.76 11.95
CA PHE A 81 -6.65 -1.72 12.23
C PHE A 81 -5.60 -2.10 13.28
N THR A 82 -5.87 -3.12 14.11
CA THR A 82 -4.95 -3.55 15.16
C THR A 82 -3.85 -4.48 14.65
N GLN A 83 -4.10 -5.19 13.55
CA GLN A 83 -3.21 -6.25 13.04
C GLN A 83 -2.77 -6.01 11.59
N ASP A 84 -3.67 -5.50 10.75
CA ASP A 84 -3.43 -5.35 9.32
C ASP A 84 -2.57 -4.11 9.04
N THR A 85 -1.78 -4.21 7.97
CA THR A 85 -0.98 -3.10 7.45
C THR A 85 -1.59 -2.59 6.15
N ILE A 86 -1.93 -1.30 6.10
CA ILE A 86 -2.37 -0.64 4.86
C ILE A 86 -1.16 -0.45 3.96
N PHE A 87 -1.24 -0.91 2.71
CA PHE A 87 -0.15 -0.78 1.76
C PHE A 87 -0.54 0.09 0.57
N PHE A 88 0.24 1.14 0.33
CA PHE A 88 0.11 2.00 -0.84
C PHE A 88 1.21 1.65 -1.81
N ASP A 89 0.81 0.98 -2.89
CA ASP A 89 1.74 0.27 -3.76
C ASP A 89 1.88 0.92 -5.15
N SER A 90 0.96 1.83 -5.49
CA SER A 90 0.85 2.46 -6.80
C SER A 90 0.14 3.82 -6.69
N LEU A 91 0.26 4.65 -7.73
CA LEU A 91 -0.40 5.96 -7.80
C LEU A 91 -1.93 5.88 -7.83
N ASP A 92 -2.47 4.69 -8.09
CA ASP A 92 -3.90 4.45 -7.99
C ASP A 92 -4.38 4.47 -6.53
N CYS A 93 -3.53 4.68 -5.52
CA CYS A 93 -3.98 4.81 -4.12
C CYS A 93 -4.81 6.07 -3.84
N SER A 94 -4.69 7.12 -4.66
CA SER A 94 -5.43 8.37 -4.52
C SER A 94 -6.00 8.81 -5.88
N PRO A 95 -7.31 9.07 -6.00
CA PRO A 95 -7.93 9.51 -7.25
C PRO A 95 -7.39 10.86 -7.74
N ASP A 96 -7.14 11.80 -6.81
CA ASP A 96 -6.68 13.16 -7.11
C ASP A 96 -5.16 13.32 -6.99
N GLY A 97 -4.45 12.27 -6.57
CA GLY A 97 -3.00 12.27 -6.40
C GLY A 97 -2.51 12.97 -5.12
N ASP A 98 -3.41 13.33 -4.20
CA ASP A 98 -3.06 13.86 -2.88
C ASP A 98 -3.48 12.88 -1.79
N LEU A 99 -2.65 11.86 -1.57
CA LEU A 99 -2.90 10.82 -0.58
C LEU A 99 -3.01 11.41 0.84
N SER A 100 -2.15 12.38 1.18
CA SER A 100 -2.25 13.11 2.45
C SER A 100 -3.63 13.74 2.62
N PHE A 101 -4.18 14.39 1.59
CA PHE A 101 -5.52 14.98 1.68
C PHE A 101 -6.61 13.93 1.86
N ASP A 102 -6.56 12.82 1.11
CA ASP A 102 -7.51 11.72 1.28
C ASP A 102 -7.45 11.16 2.71
N LEU A 103 -6.25 10.89 3.23
CA LEU A 103 -6.06 10.43 4.61
C LEU A 103 -6.56 11.44 5.65
N ALA A 104 -6.35 12.75 5.45
CA ALA A 104 -6.85 13.79 6.35
C ALA A 104 -8.39 13.78 6.43
N MET A 105 -9.05 13.47 5.33
CA MET A 105 -10.51 13.41 5.23
C MET A 105 -11.07 12.07 5.70
N SER A 106 -10.23 11.05 5.86
CA SER A 106 -10.66 9.73 6.31
C SER A 106 -11.22 9.79 7.74
N PRO A 107 -12.43 9.26 8.00
CA PRO A 107 -12.94 9.06 9.35
C PRO A 107 -12.17 7.98 10.12
N HIS A 108 -11.19 7.32 9.49
CA HIS A 108 -10.39 6.25 10.08
C HIS A 108 -8.92 6.62 10.21
N ALA A 109 -8.50 7.85 9.88
CA ALA A 109 -7.11 8.29 9.95
C ALA A 109 -6.47 7.98 11.32
N ASP A 110 -7.17 8.30 12.41
CA ASP A 110 -6.70 8.04 13.78
C ASP A 110 -6.71 6.56 14.17
N ARG A 111 -7.38 5.69 13.40
CA ARG A 111 -7.40 4.25 13.65
C ARG A 111 -6.24 3.55 12.95
N VAL A 112 -5.61 4.16 11.96
CA VAL A 112 -4.50 3.54 11.23
C VAL A 112 -3.25 3.45 12.11
N LEU A 113 -2.81 2.22 12.37
CA LEU A 113 -1.61 1.94 13.19
C LEU A 113 -0.40 1.54 12.36
N HIS A 114 -0.61 0.87 11.22
CA HIS A 114 0.46 0.27 10.43
C HIS A 114 0.28 0.64 8.96
N VAL A 115 1.27 1.32 8.39
CA VAL A 115 1.29 1.70 6.97
C VAL A 115 2.57 1.23 6.31
N ALA A 116 2.45 0.74 5.09
CA ALA A 116 3.54 0.48 4.17
C ALA A 116 3.33 1.32 2.91
N ILE A 117 4.40 1.87 2.35
CA ILE A 117 4.37 2.65 1.11
C ILE A 117 5.52 2.17 0.22
N ASP A 118 5.22 1.91 -1.04
CA ASP A 118 6.23 1.61 -2.04
C ASP A 118 7.23 2.77 -2.14
N ALA A 119 8.52 2.46 -2.16
CA ALA A 119 9.56 3.48 -2.11
C ALA A 119 9.52 4.43 -3.32
N GLN A 120 9.17 3.93 -4.51
CA GLN A 120 9.03 4.79 -5.69
C GLN A 120 7.79 5.67 -5.58
N LEU A 121 6.68 5.12 -5.09
CA LEU A 121 5.48 5.91 -4.82
C LEU A 121 5.78 7.03 -3.80
N TRP A 122 6.52 6.70 -2.75
CA TRP A 122 6.93 7.64 -1.70
C TRP A 122 7.79 8.80 -2.23
N GLU A 123 8.63 8.55 -3.24
CA GLU A 123 9.33 9.62 -3.95
C GLU A 123 8.34 10.50 -4.71
N VAL A 124 7.47 9.90 -5.53
CA VAL A 124 6.53 10.61 -6.38
C VAL A 124 5.58 11.50 -5.58
N LEU A 125 5.01 10.99 -4.49
CA LEU A 125 4.10 11.73 -3.61
C LEU A 125 4.75 12.99 -3.03
N ARG A 126 6.07 12.98 -2.87
CA ARG A 126 6.82 14.06 -2.22
C ARG A 126 7.52 15.02 -3.18
N VAL A 127 7.48 14.78 -4.49
CA VAL A 127 8.10 15.68 -5.49
C VAL A 127 7.66 17.13 -5.32
N PHE A 128 6.40 17.36 -4.93
CA PHE A 128 5.83 18.69 -4.74
C PHE A 128 5.55 19.04 -3.27
N LYS A 129 5.99 18.22 -2.31
CA LYS A 129 5.77 18.45 -0.88
C LYS A 129 7.08 18.88 -0.22
N TYR A 130 7.05 20.02 0.46
CA TYR A 130 8.20 20.51 1.24
C TYR A 130 8.42 19.74 2.54
N ASP A 131 7.38 19.08 3.06
CA ASP A 131 7.45 18.33 4.31
C ASP A 131 7.49 16.82 4.03
N SER A 132 8.64 16.20 4.34
CA SER A 132 8.91 14.77 4.15
C SER A 132 7.93 13.85 4.89
N LEU A 133 7.26 14.36 5.93
CA LEU A 133 6.32 13.63 6.80
C LEU A 133 4.85 13.89 6.46
N SER A 134 4.56 14.70 5.44
CA SER A 134 3.20 15.15 5.10
C SER A 134 2.20 14.00 4.89
N GLU A 135 2.64 12.90 4.30
CA GLU A 135 1.81 11.71 4.03
C GLU A 135 1.48 10.89 5.29
N VAL A 136 2.32 10.95 6.33
CA VAL A 136 2.20 10.09 7.52
C VAL A 136 1.78 10.82 8.80
N ARG A 137 2.01 12.14 8.87
CA ARG A 137 1.71 12.97 10.05
C ARG A 137 0.22 13.08 10.39
N LEU A 138 -0.65 12.78 9.44
CA LEU A 138 -2.10 12.88 9.60
C LEU A 138 -2.70 11.71 10.38
N MET A 139 -1.99 10.58 10.44
CA MET A 139 -2.40 9.39 11.18
C MET A 139 -1.82 9.48 12.60
N ARG A 140 -2.56 10.07 13.55
CA ARG A 140 -2.03 10.45 14.87
C ARG A 140 -1.63 9.27 15.76
N ASN A 141 -2.16 8.08 15.50
CA ASN A 141 -1.88 6.87 16.29
C ASN A 141 -0.99 5.87 15.53
N LEU A 142 -0.29 6.33 14.49
CA LEU A 142 0.61 5.51 13.71
C LEU A 142 1.71 4.92 14.59
N LYS A 143 1.87 3.59 14.53
CA LYS A 143 2.88 2.83 15.27
C LYS A 143 4.04 2.42 14.39
N SER A 144 3.81 2.16 13.10
CA SER A 144 4.87 1.79 12.18
C SER A 144 4.64 2.30 10.76
N VAL A 145 5.74 2.67 10.12
CA VAL A 145 5.82 3.03 8.69
C VAL A 145 6.88 2.14 8.04
N ALA A 146 6.52 1.45 6.98
CA ALA A 146 7.47 0.68 6.17
C ALA A 146 7.62 1.30 4.78
N LEU A 147 8.86 1.56 4.36
CA LEU A 147 9.17 1.80 2.96
C LEU A 147 9.48 0.48 2.29
N VAL A 148 8.71 0.13 1.27
CA VAL A 148 8.75 -1.17 0.60
C VAL A 148 9.52 -1.07 -0.70
N MET A 149 10.50 -1.96 -0.87
CA MET A 149 11.10 -2.23 -2.17
C MET A 149 10.54 -3.55 -2.70
N ARG A 150 10.02 -3.53 -3.93
CA ARG A 150 9.56 -4.74 -4.62
C ARG A 150 10.77 -5.50 -5.17
N LYS A 151 10.77 -6.82 -5.09
CA LYS A 151 11.85 -7.66 -5.65
C LYS A 151 11.94 -7.62 -7.19
N ASP A 152 10.91 -7.15 -7.90
CA ASP A 152 10.81 -7.16 -9.36
C ASP A 152 11.68 -6.09 -10.09
N TYR A 153 12.88 -5.82 -9.59
CA TYR A 153 13.87 -5.01 -10.31
C TYR A 153 14.37 -5.69 -11.61
N ASP A 154 14.05 -6.96 -11.84
CA ASP A 154 14.38 -7.71 -13.07
C ASP A 154 13.51 -7.34 -14.29
N ARG A 155 12.41 -6.58 -14.15
CA ARG A 155 11.55 -6.23 -15.31
C ARG A 155 12.17 -5.20 -16.26
N GLY A 156 13.29 -4.58 -15.89
CA GLY A 156 14.10 -3.76 -16.81
C GLY A 156 14.78 -4.57 -17.91
N LEU A 157 14.89 -5.90 -17.79
CA LEU A 157 15.66 -6.76 -18.69
C LEU A 157 14.80 -7.61 -19.66
N LEU A 158 13.47 -7.53 -19.62
CA LEU A 158 12.59 -8.42 -20.40
C LEU A 158 11.56 -7.71 -21.30
N ARG A 159 11.91 -6.58 -21.95
CA ARG A 159 11.19 -6.10 -23.16
C ARG A 159 12.07 -5.34 -24.16
N ARG A 160 13.21 -5.90 -24.54
CA ARG A 160 13.79 -5.69 -25.88
C ARG A 160 14.26 -7.05 -26.40
N ASP A 161 13.27 -7.81 -26.89
CA ASP A 161 13.49 -8.91 -27.83
C ASP A 161 12.89 -8.42 -29.16
N ASP A 162 13.77 -7.84 -29.97
CA ASP A 162 14.12 -8.31 -31.31
C ASP A 162 12.97 -8.81 -32.21
N GLY A 163 12.66 -8.07 -33.29
CA GLY A 163 12.25 -8.71 -34.55
C GLY A 163 11.13 -8.07 -35.37
N SER A 164 11.47 -7.75 -36.63
CA SER A 164 10.66 -7.31 -37.79
C SER A 164 10.19 -5.84 -37.76
N GLY A 165 10.68 -4.92 -38.60
CA GLY A 165 10.78 -5.00 -40.08
C GLY A 165 9.47 -4.45 -40.64
N GLU A 166 9.40 -3.19 -41.07
CA GLU A 166 9.30 -2.84 -42.50
C GLU A 166 9.62 -1.35 -42.74
N ALA A 167 10.32 -1.11 -43.85
CA ALA A 167 10.83 0.16 -44.31
C ALA A 167 9.82 0.93 -45.17
N TYR A 168 9.74 2.25 -44.98
CA TYR A 168 9.39 3.21 -46.03
C TYR A 168 10.24 4.49 -45.84
N GLY A 169 10.94 4.92 -46.90
CA GLY A 169 11.58 6.24 -47.01
C GLY A 169 10.53 7.37 -46.98
N ASP A 170 10.86 8.66 -46.83
CA ASP A 170 11.90 9.44 -47.48
C ASP A 170 12.14 10.75 -46.67
N GLY A 171 13.22 11.46 -46.98
CA GLY A 171 13.93 12.44 -46.13
C GLY A 171 13.21 13.73 -45.66
N GLU A 172 13.77 14.35 -44.61
CA GLU A 172 14.46 15.65 -44.68
C GLU A 172 15.13 16.03 -43.34
N ARG A 173 16.22 16.80 -43.43
CA ARG A 173 17.15 17.20 -42.36
C ARG A 173 16.51 18.07 -41.28
N GLY A 174 16.80 17.76 -40.00
CA GLY A 174 16.57 18.66 -38.87
C GLY A 174 17.34 18.26 -37.61
N VAL A 175 18.51 18.90 -37.42
CA VAL A 175 19.24 19.15 -36.16
C VAL A 175 19.18 18.06 -35.07
N GLY A 176 20.23 17.24 -35.00
CA GLY A 176 20.46 16.31 -33.91
C GLY A 176 20.67 17.03 -32.59
N VAL A 177 19.68 16.95 -31.71
CA VAL A 177 19.88 17.06 -30.27
C VAL A 177 20.44 15.73 -29.83
N GLY A 178 21.74 15.70 -29.52
CA GLY A 178 22.41 14.52 -28.97
C GLY A 178 21.65 14.04 -27.75
N SER A 179 21.02 12.86 -27.86
CA SER A 179 20.51 12.13 -26.72
C SER A 179 21.69 11.91 -25.79
N LEU A 180 21.58 12.47 -24.59
CA LEU A 180 22.54 12.29 -23.51
C LEU A 180 22.47 10.80 -23.11
N PHE A 181 23.26 9.97 -23.77
CA PHE A 181 23.57 8.63 -23.29
C PHE A 181 24.30 8.82 -21.98
N VAL A 182 23.58 8.68 -20.87
CA VAL A 182 24.21 8.47 -19.57
C VAL A 182 24.58 7.00 -19.57
N ASP A 183 25.85 6.72 -19.86
CA ASP A 183 26.52 5.49 -19.41
C ASP A 183 26.43 5.49 -17.87
N VAL A 184 25.38 4.88 -17.33
CA VAL A 184 25.34 4.51 -15.91
C VAL A 184 25.96 3.12 -15.84
N GLU A 185 27.14 3.07 -15.26
CA GLU A 185 27.94 1.88 -14.99
C GLU A 185 27.07 0.66 -14.62
N GLU A 186 26.97 -0.29 -15.55
CA GLU A 186 26.46 -1.63 -15.33
C GLU A 186 27.34 -2.33 -14.30
N GLY A 187 26.95 -2.28 -13.03
CA GLY A 187 27.69 -2.98 -11.98
C GLY A 187 26.88 -3.34 -10.74
N ASN A 188 25.94 -2.50 -10.29
CA ASN A 188 25.13 -2.80 -9.10
C ASN A 188 23.92 -1.87 -8.94
N THR A 189 23.01 -1.83 -9.93
CA THR A 189 21.78 -1.01 -9.86
C THR A 189 20.94 -1.33 -8.62
N VAL A 190 20.75 -2.61 -8.32
CA VAL A 190 20.04 -3.08 -7.12
C VAL A 190 20.69 -2.57 -5.84
N GLY A 191 22.02 -2.64 -5.73
CA GLY A 191 22.74 -2.11 -4.57
C GLY A 191 22.63 -0.59 -4.44
N SER A 192 22.53 0.14 -5.55
CA SER A 192 22.30 1.59 -5.54
C SER A 192 20.89 1.94 -5.06
N GLU A 193 19.87 1.19 -5.48
CA GLU A 193 18.48 1.39 -5.06
C GLU A 193 18.28 1.02 -3.59
N ILE A 194 18.90 -0.07 -3.10
CA ILE A 194 18.85 -0.43 -1.68
C ILE A 194 19.46 0.69 -0.83
N ARG A 195 20.60 1.25 -1.24
CA ARG A 195 21.23 2.38 -0.54
C ARG A 195 20.33 3.62 -0.55
N HIS A 196 19.66 3.86 -1.67
CA HIS A 196 18.75 5.00 -1.83
C HIS A 196 17.52 4.90 -0.92
N VAL A 197 16.86 3.74 -0.87
CA VAL A 197 15.72 3.53 0.04
C VAL A 197 16.15 3.51 1.49
N HIS A 198 17.30 2.90 1.80
CA HIS A 198 17.91 2.97 3.12
C HIS A 198 18.16 4.42 3.54
N TRP A 199 18.66 5.26 2.62
CA TRP A 199 18.84 6.69 2.90
C TRP A 199 17.52 7.38 3.24
N TYR A 200 16.42 7.10 2.53
CA TYR A 200 15.11 7.65 2.92
C TYR A 200 14.67 7.22 4.30
N VAL A 201 14.85 5.95 4.65
CA VAL A 201 14.48 5.44 5.99
C VAL A 201 15.29 6.16 7.08
N GLU A 202 16.60 6.32 6.89
CA GLU A 202 17.44 7.03 7.84
C GLU A 202 17.12 8.53 7.92
N SER A 203 16.88 9.19 6.79
CA SER A 203 16.45 10.60 6.77
C SER A 203 15.12 10.79 7.49
N LEU A 204 14.15 9.89 7.31
CA LEU A 204 12.87 9.96 8.03
C LEU A 204 13.04 9.73 9.53
N ARG A 205 13.87 8.76 9.93
CA ARG A 205 14.21 8.52 11.35
C ARG A 205 14.85 9.75 11.96
N TRP A 206 15.78 10.37 11.23
CA TRP A 206 16.44 11.59 11.66
C TRP A 206 15.43 12.72 11.83
N GLU A 207 14.60 13.00 10.82
CA GLU A 207 13.59 14.06 10.89
C GLU A 207 12.62 13.88 12.06
N MET A 208 12.14 12.66 12.29
CA MET A 208 11.21 12.38 13.39
C MET A 208 11.84 12.58 14.77
N ASN A 209 13.13 12.29 14.91
CA ASN A 209 13.83 12.46 16.19
C ASN A 209 14.28 13.92 16.44
N HIS A 210 14.38 14.75 15.40
CA HIS A 210 14.91 16.12 15.50
C HIS A 210 13.85 17.21 15.33
N LYS A 211 12.65 16.90 14.83
CA LYS A 211 11.53 17.84 14.83
C LYS A 211 10.95 17.95 16.24
N GLN A 212 10.65 19.18 16.65
CA GLN A 212 10.15 19.52 17.98
C GLN A 212 8.61 19.36 18.11
N GLU A 213 7.93 18.97 17.03
CA GLU A 213 6.47 18.84 16.99
C GLU A 213 6.02 17.40 17.27
N ASP A 214 5.18 17.24 18.30
CA ASP A 214 4.56 15.96 18.65
C ASP A 214 3.35 15.68 17.74
N TYR A 215 3.60 15.11 16.56
CA TYR A 215 2.52 14.74 15.62
C TYR A 215 1.73 13.51 16.06
N TRP A 216 2.36 12.59 16.80
CA TRP A 216 1.79 11.28 17.13
C TRP A 216 1.57 11.12 18.63
N ALA A 217 0.34 10.73 19.01
CA ALA A 217 -0.07 10.64 20.42
C ALA A 217 0.68 9.55 21.20
N GLY A 218 1.18 8.51 20.51
CA GLY A 218 1.94 7.41 21.09
C GLY A 218 3.46 7.55 21.01
N GLY A 219 3.96 8.72 20.57
CA GLY A 219 5.36 8.92 20.20
C GLY A 219 5.67 8.54 18.75
N ASN A 220 6.94 8.66 18.37
CA ASN A 220 7.40 8.47 17.00
C ASN A 220 7.15 7.03 16.49
N PRO A 221 6.46 6.85 15.33
CA PRO A 221 6.31 5.54 14.73
C PRO A 221 7.65 4.87 14.39
N LEU A 222 7.67 3.54 14.45
CA LEU A 222 8.81 2.74 14.02
C LEU A 222 8.92 2.77 12.49
N ILE A 223 10.03 3.32 11.98
CA ILE A 223 10.31 3.32 10.54
C ILE A 223 11.14 2.09 10.16
N GLN A 224 10.70 1.36 9.14
CA GLN A 224 11.33 0.15 8.65
C GLN A 224 11.50 0.17 7.13
N MET A 225 12.43 -0.64 6.64
CA MET A 225 12.57 -0.96 5.22
C MET A 225 12.14 -2.41 5.02
N TRP A 226 11.25 -2.68 4.07
CA TRP A 226 10.78 -4.03 3.74
C TRP A 226 11.19 -4.41 2.31
N LEU A 227 11.56 -5.68 2.12
CA LEU A 227 11.84 -6.27 0.81
C LEU A 227 10.76 -7.31 0.50
N LEU A 228 9.79 -6.96 -0.35
CA LEU A 228 8.67 -7.83 -0.71
C LEU A 228 8.92 -8.53 -2.04
#